data_AF-A0A9E1JBN5-F1
#
_entry.id   AF-A0A9E1JBN5-F1
#
_cell.length_a   1.000
_cell.length_b   1.000
_cell.length_c   1.000
_cell.angle_alpha   90.00
_cell.angle_beta   90.00
_cell.angle_gamma   90.00
#
_symmetry.space_group_name_H-M   'P 1'
#
loop_
_entity.id
_entity.type
_entity.pdbx_description
1 polymer ?
#
loop_
_entity_poly.entity_id
_entity_poly.type
_entity_poly.pdbx_seq_one_letter_code
_entity_poly.pdbx_strand_id
1 'polypeptide(L)'
;MLKNAQKDFIQRHIGPSIDEQNIMLKELGYKNLDDLIKDTVPEKILLKDDLDIGDSNSEYKALRKLKNISKKNKIFSSFIGMGYYGTYTPYVILRNILENPGWYTSYT
;
A
#
# COMPACT_ATOMS: atom_id res chain seq x y z
N MET A 1 6.71 -24.15 -6.41
CA MET A 1 7.07 -22.73 -6.24
C MET A 1 6.19 -21.91 -7.18
N LEU A 2 5.32 -21.05 -6.65
CA LEU A 2 4.37 -20.27 -7.44
C LEU A 2 5.13 -19.27 -8.32
N LYS A 3 5.17 -19.53 -9.64
CA LYS A 3 5.83 -18.69 -10.66
C LYS A 3 5.20 -17.28 -10.79
N ASN A 4 4.06 -17.03 -10.14
CA ASN A 4 3.34 -15.76 -10.19
C ASN A 4 3.54 -14.85 -8.96
N ALA A 5 4.31 -15.26 -7.94
CA ALA A 5 4.55 -14.43 -6.75
C ALA A 5 5.51 -13.24 -6.99
N GLN A 6 5.89 -12.99 -8.25
CA GLN A 6 6.98 -12.11 -8.64
C GLN A 6 6.54 -10.81 -9.35
N LYS A 7 5.26 -10.67 -9.76
CA LYS A 7 4.68 -9.49 -10.45
C LYS A 7 3.20 -9.36 -10.05
N ASP A 8 2.56 -8.24 -9.70
CA ASP A 8 2.89 -6.85 -9.39
C ASP A 8 1.84 -6.44 -8.34
N PHE A 9 2.25 -5.86 -7.19
CA PHE A 9 1.29 -5.36 -6.18
C PHE A 9 0.26 -4.42 -6.80
N ILE A 10 0.70 -3.63 -7.78
CA ILE A 10 -0.09 -2.65 -8.52
C ILE A 10 -1.38 -3.27 -9.08
N GLN A 11 -1.33 -4.47 -9.66
CA GLN A 11 -2.50 -5.12 -10.26
C GLN A 11 -3.54 -5.60 -9.24
N ARG A 12 -3.16 -5.77 -7.96
CA ARG A 12 -4.10 -6.09 -6.87
C ARG A 12 -4.57 -4.86 -6.11
N HIS A 13 -3.83 -3.77 -6.23
CA HIS A 13 -4.14 -2.52 -5.56
C HIS A 13 -5.05 -1.63 -6.42
N ILE A 14 -4.77 -1.52 -7.72
CA ILE A 14 -5.59 -0.78 -8.68
C ILE A 14 -6.72 -1.68 -9.15
N GLY A 15 -7.96 -1.27 -8.86
CA GLY A 15 -9.17 -2.02 -9.21
C GLY A 15 -9.42 -2.10 -10.73
N PRO A 16 -9.53 -0.96 -11.45
CA PRO A 16 -9.82 -0.97 -12.87
C PRO A 16 -8.72 -1.63 -13.70
N SER A 17 -9.10 -2.67 -14.44
CA SER A 17 -8.29 -3.29 -15.49
C SER A 17 -8.03 -2.34 -16.65
N ILE A 18 -7.12 -2.71 -17.54
CA ILE A 18 -6.80 -1.92 -18.75
C ILE A 18 -8.04 -1.71 -19.62
N ASP A 19 -8.88 -2.74 -19.77
CA ASP A 19 -10.10 -2.65 -20.57
C ASP A 19 -11.13 -1.72 -19.92
N GLU A 20 -11.31 -1.81 -18.60
CA GLU A 20 -12.18 -0.89 -17.84
C GLU A 20 -11.67 0.55 -17.91
N GLN A 21 -10.35 0.76 -17.81
CA GLN A 21 -9.73 2.08 -18.00
C GLN A 21 -10.04 2.65 -19.39
N ASN A 22 -9.92 1.84 -20.45
CA ASN A 22 -10.24 2.26 -21.81
C ASN A 22 -11.72 2.62 -21.99
N ILE A 23 -12.64 1.87 -21.34
CA ILE A 23 -14.07 2.19 -21.35
C ILE A 23 -14.32 3.54 -20.67
N MET A 24 -13.75 3.76 -19.48
CA MET A 24 -13.91 5.03 -18.75
C MET A 24 -13.31 6.22 -19.52
N LEU A 25 -12.12 6.06 -20.09
CA LEU A 25 -11.47 7.12 -20.87
C LEU A 25 -12.28 7.49 -22.11
N LYS A 26 -12.84 6.49 -22.80
CA LYS A 26 -13.70 6.73 -23.96
C LYS A 26 -14.97 7.50 -23.59
N GLU A 27 -15.59 7.19 -22.46
CA GLU A 27 -16.76 7.92 -21.95
C GLU A 27 -16.44 9.39 -21.67
N LEU A 28 -15.23 9.64 -21.16
CA LEU A 28 -14.73 10.99 -20.89
C LEU A 28 -14.18 11.70 -22.15
N GLY A 29 -14.10 11.02 -23.30
CA GLY A 29 -13.57 11.57 -24.55
C GLY A 29 -12.03 11.61 -24.66
N TYR A 30 -11.31 10.93 -23.77
CA TYR A 30 -9.84 10.87 -23.78
C TYR A 30 -9.32 9.60 -24.47
N LYS A 31 -8.12 9.70 -25.07
CA LYS A 31 -7.47 8.57 -25.76
C LYS A 31 -6.65 7.69 -24.83
N ASN A 32 -6.08 8.28 -23.78
CA ASN A 32 -5.21 7.62 -22.82
C ASN A 32 -5.18 8.43 -21.52
N LEU A 33 -4.52 7.87 -20.50
CA LEU A 33 -4.43 8.48 -19.17
C LEU A 33 -3.55 9.76 -19.16
N ASP A 34 -2.51 9.82 -19.99
CA ASP A 34 -1.62 10.99 -20.06
C ASP A 34 -2.35 12.24 -20.56
N ASP A 35 -3.24 12.08 -21.55
CA ASP A 35 -4.09 13.16 -22.05
C ASP A 35 -5.02 13.69 -20.94
N LEU A 36 -5.64 12.79 -20.18
CA LEU A 36 -6.48 13.16 -19.03
C LEU A 36 -5.68 13.90 -17.94
N ILE A 37 -4.47 13.44 -17.63
CA ILE A 37 -3.60 14.07 -16.61
C ILE A 37 -3.20 15.48 -17.03
N LYS A 38 -2.80 15.68 -18.30
CA LYS A 38 -2.37 16.99 -18.82
C LYS A 38 -3.48 18.04 -18.76
N ASP A 39 -4.72 17.65 -19.03
CA ASP A 39 -5.86 18.56 -18.98
C ASP A 39 -6.35 18.81 -17.55
N THR A 40 -6.00 17.94 -16.60
CA THR A 40 -6.42 18.06 -15.19
C THR A 40 -5.40 18.78 -14.32
N VAL A 41 -4.09 18.50 -14.49
CA VAL A 41 -3.02 19.03 -13.65
C VAL A 41 -2.28 20.15 -14.41
N PRO A 42 -2.24 21.39 -13.88
CA PRO A 42 -1.52 22.48 -14.55
C PRO A 42 -0.04 22.14 -14.79
N GLU A 43 0.42 22.32 -16.03
CA GLU A 43 1.79 21.94 -16.45
C GLU A 43 2.88 22.55 -15.56
N LYS A 44 2.66 23.76 -15.03
CA LYS A 44 3.61 24.47 -14.17
C LYS A 44 3.94 23.75 -12.86
N ILE A 45 3.07 22.84 -12.41
CA ILE A 45 3.25 22.08 -11.16
C ILE A 45 3.36 20.57 -11.41
N LEU A 46 3.25 20.12 -12.66
CA LEU A 46 3.40 18.71 -12.99
C LEU A 46 4.89 18.33 -12.93
N LEU A 47 5.20 17.31 -12.13
CA LEU A 47 6.55 16.75 -12.06
C LEU A 47 6.90 16.12 -13.42
N LYS A 48 8.05 16.49 -13.99
CA LYS A 48 8.49 16.05 -15.32
C LYS A 48 9.36 14.81 -15.30
N ASP A 49 9.98 14.53 -14.16
CA ASP A 49 10.90 13.42 -13.95
C ASP A 49 10.23 12.31 -13.14
N ASP A 50 10.79 11.11 -13.21
CA ASP A 50 10.37 9.99 -12.37
C ASP A 50 10.73 10.22 -10.89
N LEU A 51 9.97 9.60 -10.00
CA LEU A 51 10.29 9.60 -8.57
C LEU A 51 11.53 8.76 -8.28
N ASP A 52 12.51 9.34 -7.59
CA ASP A 52 13.70 8.63 -7.10
C ASP A 52 13.38 7.86 -5.80
N ILE A 53 12.63 6.76 -5.92
CA ILE A 53 12.20 5.91 -4.80
C ILE A 53 12.71 4.46 -4.88
N GLY A 54 13.55 4.18 -5.87
CA GLY A 54 14.14 2.87 -6.14
C GLY A 54 13.15 1.85 -6.71
N ASP A 55 13.65 0.63 -6.93
CA ASP A 55 12.88 -0.42 -7.59
C ASP A 55 11.71 -0.95 -6.76
N SER A 56 10.63 -1.30 -7.47
CA SER A 56 9.49 -1.98 -6.88
C SER A 56 9.89 -3.32 -6.24
N ASN A 57 9.14 -3.72 -5.22
CA ASN A 57 9.27 -5.04 -4.61
C ASN A 57 7.98 -5.81 -4.82
N SER A 58 8.08 -7.11 -5.13
CA SER A 58 6.91 -7.97 -4.94
C SER A 58 6.50 -7.98 -3.47
N GLU A 59 5.23 -8.24 -3.17
CA GLU A 59 4.76 -8.29 -1.79
C GLU A 59 5.57 -9.25 -0.91
N TYR A 60 5.93 -10.41 -1.47
CA TYR A 60 6.74 -11.40 -0.77
C TYR A 60 8.12 -10.85 -0.39
N LYS A 61 8.78 -10.16 -1.33
CA LYS A 61 10.08 -9.54 -1.12
C LYS A 61 9.97 -8.40 -0.10
N ALA A 62 8.92 -7.59 -0.18
CA ALA A 62 8.66 -6.50 0.76
C ALA A 62 8.51 -7.01 2.21
N LEU A 63 7.67 -8.03 2.44
CA LEU A 63 7.49 -8.62 3.77
C LEU A 63 8.78 -9.22 4.32
N ARG A 64 9.58 -9.91 3.49
CA ARG A 64 10.89 -10.43 3.91
C ARG A 64 11.89 -9.33 4.26
N LYS A 65 11.94 -8.26 3.45
CA LYS A 65 12.79 -7.09 3.72
C LYS A 65 12.43 -6.46 5.06
N LEU A 66 11.13 -6.22 5.30
CA LEU A 66 10.63 -5.67 6.56
C LEU A 66 10.92 -6.60 7.75
N LYS A 67 10.74 -7.91 7.59
CA LYS A 67 11.09 -8.90 8.63
C LYS A 67 12.58 -8.90 8.98
N ASN A 68 13.46 -8.66 8.01
CA ASN A 68 14.90 -8.55 8.28
C ASN A 68 15.26 -7.25 9.00
N ILE A 69 14.56 -6.16 8.70
CA ILE A 69 14.72 -4.88 9.42
C ILE A 69 14.22 -5.03 10.86
N SER A 70 13.04 -5.62 11.07
CA SER A 70 12.45 -5.75 12.41
C SER A 70 13.29 -6.57 13.38
N LYS A 71 14.09 -7.53 12.90
CA LYS A 71 15.05 -8.30 13.70
C LYS A 71 16.16 -7.46 14.34
N LYS A 72 16.37 -6.23 13.88
CA LYS A 72 17.35 -5.31 14.48
C LYS A 72 16.84 -4.70 15.80
N ASN A 73 15.52 -4.74 16.03
CA ASN A 73 14.92 -4.22 17.26
C ASN A 73 15.23 -5.16 18.44
N LYS A 74 15.45 -4.59 19.62
CA LYS A 74 15.59 -5.32 20.88
C LYS A 74 14.34 -5.11 21.72
N ILE A 75 13.68 -6.20 22.09
CA ILE A 75 12.46 -6.17 22.89
C ILE A 75 12.87 -6.36 24.36
N PHE A 76 12.51 -5.39 25.21
CA PHE A 76 12.79 -5.40 26.65
C PHE A 76 11.50 -5.36 27.45
N SER A 77 11.55 -5.82 28.70
CA SER A 77 10.57 -5.46 29.72
C SER A 77 10.80 -4.01 30.14
N SER A 78 10.11 -3.08 29.48
CA SER A 78 10.29 -1.65 29.70
C SER A 78 9.41 -1.15 30.86
N PHE A 79 10.04 -0.69 31.93
CA PHE A 79 9.37 -0.05 33.08
C PHE A 79 9.62 1.47 33.15
N ILE A 80 9.89 2.10 32.01
CA ILE A 80 10.18 3.54 31.91
C ILE A 80 8.94 4.37 32.31
N GLY A 81 7.74 3.89 32.01
CA GLY A 81 6.49 4.59 32.29
C GLY A 81 6.27 5.77 31.33
N MET A 82 6.09 6.97 31.87
CA MET A 82 5.87 8.20 31.09
C MET A 82 4.66 8.15 30.14
N GLY A 83 3.59 7.44 30.54
CA GLY A 83 2.33 7.36 29.78
C GLY A 83 2.20 6.13 28.87
N TYR A 84 3.24 5.30 28.76
CA TYR A 84 3.18 4.02 28.04
C TYR A 84 3.50 2.85 28.97
N TYR A 85 2.60 1.88 29.02
CA TYR A 85 2.71 0.71 29.90
C TYR A 85 2.46 -0.55 29.08
N GLY A 86 3.32 -1.56 29.24
CA GLY A 86 3.14 -2.86 28.59
C GLY A 86 1.83 -3.51 29.03
N THR A 87 1.12 -4.14 28.09
CA THR A 87 -0.16 -4.80 28.36
C THR A 87 -0.28 -6.09 27.56
N TYR A 88 -1.21 -6.95 27.98
CA TYR A 88 -1.61 -8.12 27.23
C TYR A 88 -2.83 -7.77 26.36
N THR A 89 -2.66 -7.80 25.04
CA THR A 89 -3.78 -7.70 24.10
C THR A 89 -4.47 -9.06 24.00
N PRO A 90 -5.73 -9.23 24.43
CA PRO A 90 -6.42 -10.51 24.33
C PRO A 90 -6.49 -10.99 22.88
N TYR A 91 -6.13 -12.24 22.63
CA TYR A 91 -6.07 -12.80 21.27
C TYR A 91 -7.39 -12.70 20.51
N VAL A 92 -8.53 -12.76 21.22
CA VAL A 92 -9.86 -12.60 20.60
C VAL A 92 -10.04 -11.19 20.01
N ILE A 93 -9.48 -10.16 20.65
CA ILE A 93 -9.52 -8.78 20.16
C ILE A 93 -8.50 -8.61 19.02
N LEU A 94 -7.27 -9.11 19.22
CA LEU A 94 -6.21 -9.03 18.20
C LEU A 94 -6.68 -9.64 16.86
N ARG A 95 -7.17 -10.89 16.89
CA ARG A 95 -7.53 -11.66 15.70
C ARG A 95 -8.81 -11.14 15.02
N ASN A 96 -9.84 -10.83 15.80
CA ASN A 96 -11.18 -10.60 15.24
C ASN A 96 -11.52 -9.13 15.03
N ILE A 97 -10.75 -8.22 15.63
CA ILE A 97 -10.92 -6.77 15.50
C ILE A 97 -9.71 -6.16 14.80
N LEU A 98 -8.53 -6.20 15.43
CA LEU A 98 -7.36 -5.47 14.91
C LEU A 98 -6.84 -6.03 13.56
N GLU A 99 -6.86 -7.35 13.38
CA GLU A 99 -6.44 -8.02 12.14
C GLU A 99 -7.58 -8.25 11.14
N ASN A 100 -8.80 -7.76 11.43
CA ASN A 100 -9.98 -8.00 10.60
C ASN A 100 -10.35 -6.77 9.76
N PRO A 101 -10.28 -6.83 8.41
CA PRO A 101 -10.60 -5.68 7.57
C PRO A 101 -12.01 -5.16 7.77
N GLY A 102 -12.99 -6.02 8.12
CA GLY A 102 -14.36 -5.58 8.40
C GLY A 102 -14.47 -4.60 9.59
N TRP A 103 -13.43 -4.50 10.42
CA TRP A 103 -13.35 -3.57 11.54
C TRP A 103 -12.47 -2.34 11.28
N TYR A 104 -11.44 -2.45 10.41
CA TYR A 104 -10.48 -1.36 10.22
C TYR A 104 -10.56 -0.64 8.87
N THR A 105 -11.37 -1.10 7.91
CA THR A 105 -11.48 -0.43 6.60
C THR A 105 -12.59 0.62 6.52
N SER A 106 -13.47 0.69 7.52
CA SER A 106 -14.51 1.72 7.57
C SER A 106 -13.94 3.09 7.96
N TYR A 107 -14.65 4.15 7.60
CA TYR A 107 -14.40 5.52 8.04
C TYR A 107 -15.64 6.08 8.75
N THR A 108 -15.48 7.15 9.54
CA THR A 108 -16.59 7.81 10.26
C THR A 108 -17.62 8.40 9.31
#